data_AF-A0A7K1K6K6-F1
#
_entry.id   AF-A0A7K1K6K6-F1
#
_cell.length_a   1.000
_cell.length_b   1.000
_cell.length_c   1.000
_cell.angle_alpha   90.00
_cell.angle_beta   90.00
_cell.angle_gamma   90.00
#
_symmetry.space_group_name_H-M   'P 1'
#
loop_
_entity.id
_entity.type
_entity.pdbx_description
1 polymer ?
#
loop_
_entity_poly.entity_id
_entity_poly.type
_entity_poly.pdbx_seq_one_letter_code
_entity_poly.pdbx_strand_id
1 'polypeptide(L)'
;MASDEIDINEAITLYLKHYPGRNDAEFASHFGPVAVGVAKDRVRLILDEAMGIKPDWNSMSLNDAGDYVEAVMHDRHPEISGKSLECIGNYFTYLMR
;
A
#
# COMPACT_ATOMS: atom_id res chain seq x y z
N MET A 1 5.93 -17.93 21.29
CA MET A 1 5.60 -16.51 21.45
C MET A 1 5.29 -16.01 20.05
N ALA A 2 4.02 -15.88 19.69
CA ALA A 2 3.64 -15.35 18.38
C ALA A 2 3.92 -13.86 18.45
N SER A 3 4.93 -13.39 17.72
CA SER A 3 5.13 -11.97 17.49
C SER A 3 3.82 -11.43 16.96
N ASP A 4 3.25 -10.46 17.68
CA ASP A 4 2.14 -9.60 17.24
C ASP A 4 2.68 -8.67 16.12
N GLU A 5 3.32 -9.28 15.13
CA GLU A 5 3.92 -8.65 13.98
C GLU A 5 2.77 -8.27 13.06
N ILE A 6 2.45 -6.99 13.09
CA ILE A 6 1.45 -6.35 12.25
C ILE A 6 1.52 -6.94 10.84
N ASP A 7 0.45 -7.63 10.43
CA ASP A 7 0.32 -8.15 9.08
C ASP A 7 0.18 -6.96 8.13
N ILE A 8 1.24 -6.73 7.35
CA ILE A 8 1.31 -5.58 6.46
C ILE A 8 0.34 -5.69 5.30
N ASN A 9 0.02 -6.91 4.85
CA ASN A 9 -0.94 -7.14 3.78
C ASN A 9 -2.35 -6.79 4.23
N GLU A 10 -2.70 -7.23 5.43
CA GLU A 10 -3.98 -6.87 6.04
C GLU A 10 -4.07 -5.35 6.29
N ALA A 11 -2.98 -4.74 6.76
CA ALA A 11 -2.91 -3.30 6.98
C ALA A 11 -3.10 -2.51 5.67
N ILE A 12 -2.38 -2.85 4.60
CA ILE A 12 -2.50 -2.18 3.30
C ILE A 12 -3.93 -2.31 2.76
N THR A 13 -4.47 -3.54 2.76
CA THR A 13 -5.81 -3.80 2.21
C THR A 13 -6.90 -3.09 3.01
N LEU A 14 -6.83 -3.07 4.35
CA LEU A 14 -7.76 -2.32 5.20
C LEU A 14 -7.62 -0.80 5.01
N TYR A 15 -6.39 -0.30 4.93
CA TYR A 15 -6.12 1.13 4.78
C TYR A 15 -6.65 1.67 3.45
N LEU A 16 -6.46 0.92 2.36
CA LEU A 16 -6.87 1.30 1.01
C LEU A 16 -8.27 0.84 0.61
N LYS A 17 -8.94 0.02 1.45
CA LYS A 17 -10.26 -0.59 1.18
C LYS A 17 -11.32 0.36 0.63
N HIS A 18 -11.35 1.58 1.16
CA HIS A 18 -12.35 2.59 0.80
C HIS A 18 -11.76 3.79 0.07
N TYR A 19 -10.48 3.74 -0.32
CA TYR A 19 -9.79 4.87 -0.93
C TYR A 19 -10.51 5.32 -2.23
N PRO A 20 -10.74 6.64 -2.44
CA PRO A 20 -10.22 7.82 -1.72
C PRO A 20 -10.94 8.18 -0.40
N GLY A 21 -11.92 7.40 0.05
CA GLY A 21 -12.57 7.52 1.35
C GLY A 21 -11.65 7.13 2.52
N ARG A 22 -12.05 7.49 3.74
CA ARG A 22 -11.31 7.18 4.97
C ARG A 22 -11.78 5.86 5.58
N ASN A 23 -10.83 5.00 5.94
CA ASN A 23 -11.12 3.77 6.70
C ASN A 23 -10.51 3.77 8.12
N ASP A 24 -10.23 4.95 8.69
CA ASP A 24 -9.52 5.10 9.97
C ASP A 24 -10.23 4.40 11.14
N ALA A 25 -11.57 4.36 11.13
CA ALA A 25 -12.35 3.75 12.21
C ALA A 25 -12.27 2.21 12.19
N GLU A 26 -12.43 1.58 11.02
CA GLU A 26 -12.28 0.12 10.86
C GLU A 26 -10.82 -0.29 11.12
N PHE A 27 -9.87 0.48 10.59
CA PHE A 27 -8.44 0.25 10.78
C PHE A 27 -8.04 0.34 12.26
N ALA A 28 -8.51 1.36 12.99
CA ALA A 28 -8.25 1.49 14.43
C ALA A 28 -8.94 0.40 15.26
N SER A 29 -10.12 -0.05 14.85
CA SER A 29 -10.82 -1.16 15.52
C SER A 29 -10.11 -2.49 15.30
N HIS A 30 -9.42 -2.67 14.17
CA HIS A 30 -8.74 -3.92 13.82
C HIS A 30 -7.39 -4.09 14.55
N PHE A 31 -6.52 -3.08 14.46
CA PHE A 31 -5.19 -3.12 15.09
C PHE A 31 -5.20 -2.70 16.56
N GLY A 32 -6.29 -2.12 17.05
CA GLY A 32 -6.40 -1.59 18.40
C GLY A 32 -5.53 -0.35 18.64
N PRO A 33 -5.71 0.33 19.79
CA PRO A 33 -5.13 1.65 20.03
C PRO A 33 -3.60 1.67 20.17
N VAL A 34 -2.97 0.52 20.43
CA VAL A 34 -1.52 0.41 20.61
C VAL A 34 -0.80 0.17 19.29
N ALA A 35 -1.30 -0.74 18.44
CA ALA A 35 -0.64 -1.11 17.20
C ALA A 35 -1.11 -0.27 15.99
N VAL A 36 -2.26 0.41 16.07
CA VAL A 36 -2.79 1.24 14.96
C VAL A 36 -1.79 2.28 14.45
N GLY A 37 -1.05 2.94 15.35
CA GLY A 37 -0.05 3.94 14.96
C GLY A 37 1.08 3.31 14.15
N VAL A 38 1.66 2.23 14.69
CA VAL A 38 2.74 1.49 14.04
C VAL A 38 2.30 0.90 12.70
N ALA A 39 1.08 0.34 12.63
CA ALA A 39 0.53 -0.24 11.41
C ALA A 39 0.35 0.84 10.34
N LYS A 40 -0.22 1.98 10.71
CA LYS A 40 -0.43 3.11 9.81
C LYS A 40 0.88 3.70 9.31
N ASP A 41 1.88 3.81 10.18
CA ASP A 41 3.20 4.31 9.78
C ASP A 41 3.91 3.35 8.83
N ARG A 42 3.82 2.03 9.06
CA ARG A 42 4.35 1.02 8.12
C ARG A 42 3.67 1.08 6.75
N VAL A 43 2.33 1.15 6.72
CA VAL A 43 1.59 1.29 5.46
C VAL A 43 2.02 2.56 4.73
N ARG A 44 2.12 3.69 5.44
CA ARG A 44 2.56 4.96 4.85
C ARG A 44 3.96 4.89 4.27
N LEU A 45 4.90 4.25 4.95
CA LEU A 45 6.26 4.06 4.42
C LEU A 45 6.26 3.32 3.07
N ILE A 46 5.45 2.26 2.95
CA ILE A 46 5.31 1.49 1.71
C ILE A 46 4.65 2.34 0.62
N LEU A 47 3.60 3.10 0.95
CA LEU A 47 2.94 3.98 -0.02
C LEU A 47 3.85 5.14 -0.46
N ASP A 48 4.60 5.74 0.46
CA ASP A 48 5.57 6.79 0.17
C ASP A 48 6.69 6.26 -0.73
N GLU A 49 7.15 5.03 -0.49
CA GLU A 49 8.11 4.35 -1.35
C GLU A 49 7.54 4.11 -2.76
N ALA A 50 6.31 3.61 -2.86
CA ALA A 50 5.63 3.43 -4.14
C ALA A 50 5.47 4.76 -4.89
N MET A 51 5.11 5.84 -4.20
CA MET A 51 5.01 7.19 -4.77
C MET A 51 6.37 7.79 -5.15
N GLY A 52 7.46 7.30 -4.56
CA GLY A 52 8.83 7.67 -4.91
C GLY A 52 9.32 7.01 -6.21
N ILE A 53 8.63 5.98 -6.70
CA ILE A 53 8.95 5.34 -7.97
C ILE A 53 8.63 6.32 -9.10
N LYS A 54 9.57 6.44 -10.05
CA LYS A 54 9.44 7.31 -11.21
C LYS A 54 9.28 6.45 -12.47
N PRO A 55 8.04 6.19 -12.91
CA PRO A 55 7.78 5.61 -14.21
C PRO A 55 8.36 6.48 -15.32
N ASP A 56 8.77 5.87 -16.42
CA ASP A 56 9.17 6.61 -17.62
C ASP A 56 7.93 7.08 -18.38
N TRP A 57 7.43 8.27 -18.04
CA TRP A 57 6.25 8.87 -18.66
C TRP A 57 6.40 9.16 -20.17
N ASN A 58 7.61 9.10 -20.73
CA ASN A 58 7.76 9.23 -22.19
C ASN A 58 7.36 7.95 -22.93
N SER A 59 7.41 6.81 -22.24
CA SER A 59 7.24 5.48 -22.83
C SER A 59 6.09 4.69 -22.20
N MET A 60 5.67 5.04 -20.98
CA MET A 60 4.66 4.33 -20.19
C MET A 60 3.35 5.11 -20.12
N SER A 61 2.24 4.41 -20.32
CA SER A 61 0.90 4.93 -19.98
C SER A 61 0.67 4.90 -18.47
N LEU A 62 -0.42 5.52 -18.00
CA LEU A 62 -0.81 5.46 -16.59
C LEU A 62 -1.01 4.02 -16.09
N ASN A 63 -1.55 3.14 -16.93
CA ASN A 63 -1.73 1.73 -16.58
C ASN A 63 -0.38 1.01 -16.52
N ASP A 64 0.50 1.23 -17.51
CA ASP A 64 1.85 0.64 -17.50
C ASP A 64 2.66 1.11 -16.29
N ALA A 65 2.47 2.36 -15.87
CA ALA A 65 3.08 2.92 -14.67
C ALA A 65 2.57 2.23 -13.40
N GLY A 66 1.27 1.90 -13.32
CA GLY A 66 0.70 1.11 -12.23
C GLY A 66 1.33 -0.29 -12.14
N ASP A 67 1.32 -1.02 -13.25
CA ASP A 67 1.92 -2.37 -13.33
C ASP A 67 3.42 -2.35 -12.99
N TYR A 68 4.14 -1.32 -13.44
CA TYR A 68 5.56 -1.13 -13.12
C TYR A 68 5.78 -0.89 -11.63
N VAL A 69 4.97 -0.05 -10.99
CA VAL A 69 5.03 0.19 -9.55
C VAL A 69 4.76 -1.10 -8.78
N GLU A 70 3.76 -1.89 -9.18
CA GLU A 70 3.47 -3.19 -8.55
C GLU A 70 4.66 -4.15 -8.65
N ALA A 71 5.28 -4.26 -9.82
CA ALA A 71 6.44 -5.13 -10.03
C ALA A 71 7.65 -4.69 -9.19
N VAL A 72 7.95 -3.39 -9.14
CA VAL A 72 9.05 -2.86 -8.33
C VAL A 72 8.79 -3.07 -6.84
N MET A 73 7.57 -2.82 -6.38
CA MET A 73 7.21 -3.04 -4.98
C MET A 73 7.25 -4.53 -4.61
N HIS A 74 6.89 -5.42 -5.53
CA HIS A 74 7.00 -6.86 -5.30
C HIS A 74 8.46 -7.32 -5.15
N ASP A 75 9.36 -6.80 -5.98
CA ASP A 75 10.80 -7.13 -5.93
C ASP A 75 11.44 -6.65 -4.62
N ARG A 76 11.05 -5.46 -4.14
CA ARG A 76 11.56 -4.88 -2.88
C ARG A 76 10.92 -5.50 -1.63
N HIS A 77 9.65 -5.87 -1.73
CA HIS A 77 8.86 -6.44 -0.64
C HIS A 77 8.19 -7.74 -1.09
N PRO A 78 8.94 -8.84 -1.18
CA PRO A 78 8.38 -10.14 -1.56
C PRO A 78 7.33 -10.66 -0.56
N GLU A 79 7.29 -10.11 0.65
CA GLU A 79 6.26 -10.37 1.66
C GLU A 79 4.89 -9.74 1.35
N ILE A 80 4.82 -8.78 0.43
CA ILE A 80 3.56 -8.16 0.00
C ILE A 80 2.88 -9.05 -1.04
N SER A 81 1.68 -9.48 -0.70
CA SER A 81 0.75 -10.23 -1.54
C SER A 81 0.31 -9.44 -2.77
N GLY A 82 0.03 -10.17 -3.86
CA GLY A 82 -0.46 -9.58 -5.11
C GLY A 82 -1.68 -8.67 -4.93
N LYS A 83 -2.61 -9.03 -4.04
CA LYS A 83 -3.79 -8.19 -3.75
C LYS A 83 -3.42 -6.85 -3.12
N SER A 84 -2.41 -6.83 -2.26
CA SER A 84 -1.94 -5.61 -1.62
C SER A 84 -1.15 -4.75 -2.61
N LEU A 85 -0.36 -5.37 -3.48
CA LEU A 85 0.31 -4.69 -4.60
C LEU A 85 -0.70 -4.04 -5.55
N GLU A 86 -1.75 -4.76 -5.95
CA GLU A 86 -2.84 -4.23 -6.78
C GLU A 86 -3.49 -2.99 -6.14
N CYS A 87 -3.67 -2.99 -4.81
CA CYS A 87 -4.17 -1.82 -4.09
C CYS A 87 -3.19 -0.64 -4.17
N ILE A 88 -1.88 -0.89 -4.07
CA ILE A 88 -0.83 0.12 -4.19
C ILE A 88 -0.77 0.70 -5.61
N GLY A 89 -0.83 -0.13 -6.65
CA GLY A 89 -0.86 0.31 -8.05
C GLY A 89 -2.09 1.18 -8.35
N ASN A 90 -3.26 0.76 -7.88
CA ASN A 90 -4.50 1.55 -7.97
C ASN A 90 -4.40 2.89 -7.22
N TYR A 91 -3.79 2.90 -6.03
CA TYR A 91 -3.54 4.13 -5.27
C TYR A 91 -2.62 5.10 -6.03
N PHE A 92 -1.51 4.59 -6.57
CA PHE A 92 -0.55 5.36 -7.36
C PHE A 92 -1.20 5.99 -8.60
N THR A 93 -1.90 5.18 -9.39
CA THR A 93 -2.56 5.65 -10.62
C THR A 93 -3.69 6.64 -10.34
N TYR A 94 -4.43 6.47 -9.24
CA TYR A 94 -5.43 7.44 -8.81
C TYR A 94 -4.82 8.80 -8.46
N LEU A 95 -3.70 8.84 -7.75
CA LEU A 95 -3.03 10.09 -7.37
C LEU A 95 -2.35 10.81 -8.53
N MET A 96 -1.95 10.07 -9.57
CA MET A 96 -1.31 10.62 -10.77
C MET A 96 -2.31 11.06 -11.85
N ARG A 97 -3.61 10.85 -11.63
CA ARG A 97 -4.70 11.24 -12.54
C ARG A 97 -5.16 12.67 -12.33
#